data_AF-A0A535DK55-F1
#
_entry.id   AF-A0A535DK55-F1
#
_cell.length_a   1.000
_cell.length_b   1.000
_cell.length_c   1.000
_cell.angle_alpha   90.00
_cell.angle_beta   90.00
_cell.angle_gamma   90.00
#
_symmetry.space_group_name_H-M   'P 1'
#
loop_
_entity.id
_entity.type
_entity.pdbx_description
1 polymer ?
#
loop_
_entity_poly.entity_id
_entity_poly.type
_entity_poly.pdbx_seq_one_letter_code
_entity_poly.pdbx_strand_id
1 'polypeptide(L)'
;MTESAISRIGAATGVVSVVVTFIGFGVHDALPTDTTADAVATYVKGVSASQAGIGNYLELLGYLLFLAFAAYLYAVCRAGGTNSLHWLNVLGLAAAITYIAVSAFAIAGQVVMVNWAKAGADPKAVLGAYMLDSAAFTLSFEIAALFL
;
A
#
# COMPACT_ATOMS: atom_id res chain seq x y z
N MET A 1 10.23 8.95 26.75
CA MET A 1 8.89 9.34 26.26
C MET A 1 7.85 8.86 27.26
N THR A 2 6.77 9.62 27.48
CA THR A 2 5.68 9.23 28.39
C THR A 2 4.70 8.28 27.69
N GLU A 3 3.95 7.47 28.44
CA GLU A 3 2.88 6.61 27.87
C GLU A 3 1.86 7.42 27.06
N SER A 4 1.50 8.61 27.54
CA SER A 4 0.62 9.53 26.83
C SER A 4 1.17 9.95 25.47
N ALA A 5 2.49 10.18 25.36
CA ALA A 5 3.12 10.52 24.09
C ALA A 5 3.14 9.33 23.11
N ILE A 6 3.45 8.13 23.60
CA ILE A 6 3.44 6.89 22.79
C ILE A 6 2.03 6.63 22.25
N SER A 7 1.01 6.80 23.09
CA SER A 7 -0.39 6.60 22.69
C SER A 7 -0.84 7.56 21.60
N ARG A 8 -0.51 8.85 21.75
CA ARG A 8 -0.82 9.87 20.74
C ARG A 8 -0.09 9.62 19.42
N ILE A 9 1.18 9.23 19.47
CA ILE A 9 1.97 8.91 18.27
C ILE A 9 1.36 7.70 17.55
N GLY A 10 1.04 6.62 18.26
CA GLY A 10 0.41 5.43 17.67
C GLY A 10 -0.92 5.76 16.99
N ALA A 11 -1.81 6.51 17.66
CA ALA A 11 -3.07 6.93 17.04
C ALA A 11 -2.85 7.85 15.83
N ALA A 12 -1.90 8.79 15.92
CA ALA A 12 -1.59 9.69 14.82
C ALA A 12 -1.05 8.95 13.60
N THR A 13 -0.19 7.93 13.77
CA THR A 13 0.32 7.15 12.62
C THR A 13 -0.78 6.41 11.88
N GLY A 14 -1.84 5.97 12.57
CA GLY A 14 -3.01 5.36 11.93
C GLY A 14 -3.87 6.33 11.11
N VAL A 15 -4.02 7.58 11.56
CA VAL A 15 -4.76 8.61 10.78
C VAL A 15 -3.91 9.11 9.61
N VAL A 16 -2.63 9.38 9.86
CA VAL A 16 -1.71 9.90 8.84
C VAL A 16 -1.46 8.85 7.75
N SER A 17 -1.41 7.55 8.09
CA SER A 17 -1.26 6.50 7.08
C SER A 17 -2.35 6.54 6.02
N VAL A 18 -3.62 6.68 6.43
CA VAL A 18 -4.76 6.79 5.53
C VAL A 18 -4.59 8.01 4.63
N VAL A 19 -4.42 9.20 5.22
CA VAL A 19 -4.29 10.45 4.47
C VAL A 19 -3.16 10.38 3.44
N VAL A 20 -1.98 9.94 3.87
CA VAL A 20 -0.79 9.88 3.02
C VAL A 20 -0.95 8.86 1.89
N THR A 21 -1.57 7.70 2.15
CA THR A 21 -1.85 6.68 1.13
C THR A 21 -2.80 7.22 0.05
N PHE A 22 -3.90 7.86 0.45
CA PHE A 22 -4.87 8.42 -0.49
C PHE A 22 -4.31 9.59 -1.31
N ILE A 23 -3.42 10.41 -0.71
CA ILE A 23 -2.69 11.44 -1.48
C ILE A 23 -1.79 10.77 -2.52
N GLY A 24 -1.10 9.67 -2.17
CA GLY A 24 -0.28 8.90 -3.10
C GLY A 24 -1.08 8.45 -4.33
N PHE A 25 -2.23 7.78 -4.11
CA PHE A 25 -3.15 7.39 -5.18
C PHE A 25 -3.57 8.56 -6.08
N GLY A 26 -3.91 9.70 -5.48
CA GLY A 26 -4.32 10.89 -6.22
C GLY A 26 -3.20 11.56 -7.01
N VAL A 27 -1.93 11.32 -6.68
CA VAL A 27 -0.79 11.91 -7.40
C VAL A 27 -0.51 11.16 -8.70
N HIS A 28 -0.52 9.83 -8.69
CA HIS A 28 -0.16 9.05 -9.87
C HIS A 28 -1.37 8.62 -10.71
N ASP A 29 -2.59 8.67 -10.16
CA ASP A 29 -3.82 8.10 -10.71
C ASP A 29 -3.73 6.60 -11.03
N ALA A 30 -4.86 5.92 -11.14
CA ALA A 30 -4.91 4.51 -11.54
C ALA A 30 -5.71 4.35 -12.83
N LEU A 31 -5.30 3.37 -13.64
CA LEU A 31 -6.14 2.87 -14.73
C LEU A 31 -7.26 1.97 -14.18
N PRO A 32 -8.29 1.66 -14.99
CA PRO A 32 -9.25 0.59 -14.67
C PRO A 32 -8.62 -0.80 -14.77
N THR A 33 -9.18 -1.77 -14.05
CA THR A 33 -8.70 -3.17 -14.06
C THR A 33 -8.86 -3.88 -15.41
N ASP A 34 -9.79 -3.43 -16.26
CA ASP A 34 -10.06 -3.94 -17.61
C ASP A 34 -9.34 -3.14 -18.72
N THR A 35 -8.21 -2.50 -18.38
CA THR A 35 -7.46 -1.65 -19.31
C THR A 35 -6.88 -2.40 -20.51
N THR A 36 -6.53 -1.64 -21.55
CA THR A 36 -5.89 -2.13 -22.77
C THR A 36 -4.43 -1.71 -22.84
N ALA A 37 -3.64 -2.38 -23.69
CA ALA A 37 -2.24 -2.02 -23.92
C ALA A 37 -2.09 -0.56 -24.43
N ASP A 38 -3.03 -0.09 -25.26
CA ASP A 38 -3.04 1.29 -25.77
C ASP A 38 -3.37 2.31 -24.68
N ALA A 39 -4.28 1.97 -23.77
CA ALA A 39 -4.62 2.81 -22.62
C ALA A 39 -3.43 2.92 -21.65
N VAL A 40 -2.72 1.82 -21.39
CA VAL A 40 -1.46 1.82 -20.61
C VAL A 40 -0.40 2.68 -21.27
N ALA A 41 -0.21 2.57 -22.58
CA ALA A 41 0.74 3.41 -23.31
C ALA A 41 0.37 4.89 -23.25
N THR A 42 -0.93 5.22 -23.28
CA THR A 42 -1.44 6.59 -23.16
C THR A 42 -1.19 7.15 -21.75
N TYR A 43 -1.49 6.35 -20.72
CA TYR A 43 -1.24 6.70 -19.32
C TYR A 43 0.24 7.00 -19.07
N VAL A 44 1.16 6.12 -19.48
CA VAL A 44 2.59 6.33 -19.22
C VAL A 44 3.15 7.54 -19.98
N LYS A 45 2.58 7.89 -21.14
CA LYS A 45 2.93 9.14 -21.85
C LYS A 45 2.44 10.39 -21.11
N GLY A 46 1.28 10.31 -20.46
CA GLY A 46 0.71 11.41 -19.68
C GLY A 46 1.38 11.60 -18.31
N VAL A 47 1.86 10.52 -17.69
CA VAL A 47 2.45 10.56 -16.35
C VAL A 47 3.96 10.79 -16.40
N SER A 48 4.40 11.91 -15.81
CA SER A 48 5.83 12.17 -15.65
C SER A 48 6.48 11.12 -14.72
N ALA A 49 7.76 10.80 -14.94
CA ALA A 49 8.45 9.80 -14.11
C ALA A 49 8.49 10.23 -12.64
N SER A 50 8.63 11.53 -12.42
CA SER A 50 8.55 12.18 -11.11
C SER A 50 7.18 12.02 -10.46
N GLN A 51 6.08 12.13 -11.21
CA GLN A 51 4.73 12.02 -10.67
C GLN A 51 4.41 10.59 -10.23
N ALA A 52 4.67 9.60 -11.08
CA ALA A 52 4.55 8.19 -10.70
C ALA A 52 5.44 7.86 -9.48
N GLY A 53 6.69 8.34 -9.48
CA GLY A 53 7.60 8.16 -8.36
C GLY A 53 7.07 8.74 -7.06
N ILE A 54 6.64 10.01 -7.06
CA ILE A 54 6.12 10.69 -5.86
C ILE A 54 4.88 9.98 -5.32
N GLY A 55 3.93 9.60 -6.19
CA GLY A 55 2.74 8.87 -5.78
C GLY A 55 3.08 7.56 -5.07
N ASN A 56 3.88 6.72 -5.73
CA ASN A 56 4.37 5.44 -5.19
C ASN A 56 5.11 5.59 -3.85
N TYR A 57 5.91 6.65 -3.70
CA TYR A 57 6.62 6.94 -2.44
C TYR A 57 5.66 7.32 -1.32
N LEU A 58 4.64 8.12 -1.61
CA LEU A 58 3.64 8.52 -0.62
C LEU A 58 2.82 7.31 -0.18
N GLU A 59 2.38 6.45 -1.10
CA GLU A 59 1.71 5.20 -0.71
C GLU A 59 2.57 4.32 0.18
N LEU A 60 3.83 4.08 -0.20
CA LEU A 60 4.75 3.29 0.61
C LEU A 60 4.94 3.88 2.01
N LEU A 61 5.06 5.21 2.10
CA LEU A 61 5.13 5.91 3.39
C LEU A 61 3.84 5.69 4.20
N GLY A 62 2.68 5.78 3.56
CA GLY A 62 1.39 5.48 4.17
C GLY A 62 1.32 4.06 4.73
N TYR A 63 1.74 3.05 3.95
CA TYR A 63 1.78 1.65 4.40
C TYR A 63 2.76 1.42 5.57
N LEU A 64 3.92 2.07 5.56
CA LEU A 64 4.87 1.99 6.68
C LEU A 64 4.34 2.65 7.96
N LEU A 65 3.61 3.76 7.84
CA LEU A 65 2.93 4.38 8.98
C LEU A 65 1.82 3.47 9.54
N PHE A 66 1.11 2.75 8.66
CA PHE A 66 0.14 1.75 9.08
C PHE A 66 0.80 0.58 9.81
N LEU A 67 1.99 0.13 9.38
CA LEU A 67 2.75 -0.89 10.10
C LEU A 67 3.08 -0.46 11.54
N ALA A 68 3.53 0.78 11.70
CA ALA A 68 3.85 1.35 13.01
C ALA A 68 2.60 1.37 13.91
N PHE A 69 1.45 1.74 13.34
CA PHE A 69 0.17 1.70 14.04
C PHE A 69 -0.24 0.27 14.43
N ALA A 70 -0.15 -0.69 13.52
CA ALA A 70 -0.49 -2.10 13.78
C ALA A 70 0.43 -2.71 14.86
N ALA A 71 1.72 -2.39 14.83
CA ALA A 71 2.68 -2.81 15.85
C ALA A 71 2.36 -2.17 17.22
N TYR A 72 1.96 -0.91 17.25
CA TYR A 72 1.48 -0.23 18.47
C TYR A 72 0.22 -0.91 19.03
N LEU A 73 -0.79 -1.17 18.18
CA LEU A 73 -2.01 -1.88 18.61
C LEU A 73 -1.68 -3.26 19.17
N TYR A 74 -0.82 -4.03 18.50
CA TYR A 74 -0.37 -5.33 18.99
C TYR A 74 0.27 -5.22 20.39
N ALA A 75 1.15 -4.23 20.60
CA ALA A 75 1.80 -4.02 21.89
C ALA A 75 0.80 -3.65 23.00
N VAL A 76 -0.16 -2.75 22.72
CA VAL A 76 -1.21 -2.35 23.67
C VAL A 76 -2.12 -3.51 24.01
N CYS A 77 -2.61 -4.24 23.00
CA CYS A 77 -3.51 -5.36 23.23
C CYS A 77 -2.83 -6.53 23.96
N ARG A 78 -1.53 -6.75 23.74
CA ARG A 78 -0.76 -7.76 24.48
C ARG A 78 -0.56 -7.38 25.96
N ALA A 79 -0.49 -6.10 26.28
CA ALA A 79 -0.35 -5.64 27.66
C ALA A 79 -1.60 -5.90 28.53
N GLY A 80 -2.75 -6.21 27.92
CA GLY A 80 -4.03 -6.47 28.61
C GLY A 80 -4.13 -7.79 29.40
N GLY A 81 -3.06 -8.59 29.48
CA GLY A 81 -3.02 -9.83 30.27
C GLY A 81 -3.69 -11.04 29.59
N THR A 82 -3.76 -12.16 30.33
CA THR A 82 -4.12 -13.51 29.83
C THR A 82 -5.54 -13.66 29.28
N ASN A 83 -6.43 -12.70 29.54
CA ASN A 83 -7.80 -12.67 29.00
C ASN A 83 -7.90 -11.90 27.67
N SER A 84 -6.80 -11.30 27.20
CA SER A 84 -6.76 -10.69 25.88
C SER A 84 -6.75 -11.81 24.82
N LEU A 85 -7.47 -11.61 23.72
CA LEU A 85 -7.52 -12.55 22.60
C LEU A 85 -6.18 -12.54 21.86
N HIS A 86 -5.14 -13.10 22.49
CA HIS A 86 -3.75 -13.00 22.06
C HIS A 86 -3.53 -13.50 20.62
N TRP A 87 -4.24 -14.54 20.21
CA TRP A 87 -4.16 -15.08 18.85
C TRP A 87 -4.74 -14.12 17.81
N LEU A 88 -5.80 -13.36 18.13
CA LEU A 88 -6.36 -12.33 17.24
C LEU A 88 -5.40 -11.15 17.08
N ASN A 89 -4.70 -10.77 18.13
CA ASN A 89 -3.68 -9.72 18.06
C ASN A 89 -2.51 -10.13 17.15
N VAL A 90 -2.07 -11.39 17.26
CA VAL A 90 -1.02 -11.95 16.39
C VAL A 90 -1.52 -12.05 14.95
N LEU A 91 -2.75 -12.52 14.74
CA LEU A 91 -3.36 -12.61 13.41
C LEU A 91 -3.49 -11.22 12.77
N GLY A 92 -3.94 -10.21 13.52
CA GLY A 92 -4.02 -8.83 13.06
C GLY A 92 -2.66 -8.25 12.69
N LEU A 93 -1.62 -8.47 13.48
CA LEU A 93 -0.27 -8.04 13.11
C LEU A 93 0.25 -8.77 11.86
N ALA A 94 0.00 -10.08 11.75
CA ALA A 94 0.38 -10.85 10.57
C ALA A 94 -0.34 -10.35 9.32
N ALA A 95 -1.66 -10.11 9.40
CA ALA A 95 -2.44 -9.53 8.33
C ALA A 95 -1.91 -8.14 7.93
N ALA A 96 -1.49 -7.30 8.88
CA ALA A 96 -0.88 -6.00 8.58
C ALA A 96 0.42 -6.15 7.78
N ILE A 97 1.30 -7.08 8.20
CA ILE A 97 2.54 -7.37 7.48
C ILE A 97 2.25 -7.87 6.06
N THR A 98 1.30 -8.81 5.92
CA THR A 98 0.91 -9.34 4.61
C THR A 98 0.30 -8.27 3.72
N TYR A 99 -0.59 -7.42 4.25
CA TYR A 99 -1.17 -6.28 3.54
C TYR A 99 -0.08 -5.38 2.97
N ILE A 100 0.90 -4.98 3.79
CA ILE A 100 1.99 -4.11 3.35
C ILE A 100 2.87 -4.79 2.32
N ALA A 101 3.20 -6.07 2.49
CA ALA A 101 4.01 -6.81 1.54
C ALA A 101 3.34 -6.90 0.15
N VAL A 102 2.03 -7.17 0.13
CA VAL A 102 1.24 -7.24 -1.10
C VAL A 102 1.08 -5.85 -1.73
N SER A 103 0.81 -4.81 -0.94
CA SER A 103 0.74 -3.44 -1.46
C SER A 103 2.07 -2.92 -2.00
N ALA A 104 3.21 -3.29 -1.38
CA ALA A 104 4.53 -2.97 -1.90
C ALA A 104 4.81 -3.68 -3.24
N PHE A 105 4.29 -4.91 -3.41
CA PHE A 105 4.36 -5.62 -4.68
C PHE A 105 3.50 -4.96 -5.77
N ALA A 106 2.32 -4.43 -5.41
CA ALA A 106 1.49 -3.64 -6.33
C ALA A 106 2.26 -2.41 -6.86
N ILE A 107 2.81 -1.59 -5.95
CA ILE A 107 3.68 -0.45 -6.28
C ILE A 107 4.82 -0.88 -7.22
N ALA A 108 5.48 -2.02 -6.96
CA ALA A 108 6.54 -2.52 -7.81
C ALA A 108 6.07 -2.80 -9.24
N GLY A 109 4.87 -3.36 -9.41
CA GLY A 109 4.22 -3.56 -10.72
C GLY A 109 4.04 -2.24 -11.47
N GLN A 110 3.56 -1.19 -10.78
CA GLN A 110 3.38 0.13 -11.38
C GLN A 110 4.72 0.79 -11.76
N VAL A 111 5.75 0.68 -10.92
CA VAL A 111 7.10 1.17 -11.22
C VAL A 111 7.68 0.46 -12.44
N VAL A 112 7.54 -0.87 -12.51
CA VAL A 112 8.00 -1.69 -13.64
C VAL A 112 7.28 -1.28 -14.92
N MET A 113 5.95 -1.11 -14.88
CA MET A 113 5.15 -0.65 -16.01
C MET A 113 5.70 0.66 -16.58
N VAL A 114 5.89 1.69 -15.73
CA VAL A 114 6.38 3.00 -16.16
C VAL A 114 7.80 2.90 -16.74
N ASN A 115 8.69 2.17 -16.07
CA ASN A 115 10.08 2.04 -16.50
C ASN A 115 10.21 1.27 -17.81
N TRP A 116 9.47 0.17 -17.98
CA TRP A 116 9.45 -0.62 -19.21
C TRP A 116 8.91 0.19 -20.38
N ALA A 117 7.79 0.88 -20.20
CA ALA A 117 7.24 1.74 -21.26
C ALA A 117 8.22 2.85 -21.65
N LYS A 118 8.90 3.49 -20.69
CA LYS A 118 9.90 4.53 -20.97
C LYS A 118 11.17 3.99 -21.62
N ALA A 119 11.50 2.72 -21.38
CA ALA A 119 12.58 2.01 -22.05
C ALA A 119 12.19 1.50 -23.46
N GLY A 120 10.95 1.71 -23.91
CA GLY A 120 10.48 1.28 -25.22
C GLY A 120 10.09 -0.19 -25.31
N ALA A 121 9.72 -0.81 -24.18
CA ALA A 121 9.21 -2.19 -24.16
C ALA A 121 7.88 -2.32 -24.93
N ASP A 122 7.58 -3.53 -25.38
CA ASP A 122 6.33 -3.86 -26.05
C ASP A 122 5.11 -3.55 -25.16
N PRO A 123 4.07 -2.86 -25.67
CA PRO A 123 2.89 -2.49 -24.88
C PRO A 123 2.15 -3.66 -24.22
N LYS A 124 2.20 -4.88 -24.78
CA LYS A 124 1.58 -6.05 -24.14
C LYS A 124 2.40 -6.55 -22.95
N ALA A 125 3.73 -6.48 -23.03
CA ALA A 125 4.59 -6.78 -21.89
C ALA A 125 4.37 -5.76 -20.75
N VAL A 126 4.23 -4.47 -21.09
CA VAL A 126 3.91 -3.40 -20.13
C VAL A 126 2.54 -3.61 -19.48
N LEU A 127 1.52 -3.99 -20.26
CA LEU A 127 0.19 -4.34 -19.73
C LEU A 127 0.26 -5.46 -18.69
N GLY A 128 1.10 -6.47 -18.89
CA GLY A 128 1.30 -7.55 -17.92
C GLY A 128 1.75 -7.06 -16.54
N ALA A 129 2.62 -6.04 -16.48
CA ALA A 129 3.03 -5.44 -15.21
C ALA A 129 1.87 -4.73 -14.50
N TYR A 130 1.01 -4.05 -15.26
CA TYR A 130 -0.20 -3.41 -14.73
C TYR A 130 -1.25 -4.41 -14.23
N MET A 131 -1.41 -5.55 -14.91
CA MET A 131 -2.30 -6.62 -14.44
C MET A 131 -1.84 -7.21 -13.10
N LEU A 132 -0.53 -7.36 -12.91
CA LEU A 132 0.04 -7.81 -11.63
C LEU A 132 -0.17 -6.78 -10.52
N ASP A 133 0.04 -5.49 -10.82
CA ASP A 133 -0.25 -4.38 -9.92
C ASP A 133 -1.73 -4.41 -9.46
N SER A 134 -2.66 -4.43 -10.42
CA SER A 134 -4.11 -4.48 -10.15
C SER A 134 -4.55 -5.70 -9.34
N ALA A 135 -4.00 -6.88 -9.64
CA ALA A 135 -4.29 -8.10 -8.90
C ALA A 135 -3.78 -8.01 -7.45
N ALA A 136 -2.54 -7.53 -7.26
CA ALA A 136 -1.96 -7.35 -5.94
C ALA A 136 -2.70 -6.30 -5.12
N PHE A 137 -3.06 -5.18 -5.74
CA PHE A 137 -3.90 -4.16 -5.11
C PHE A 137 -5.23 -4.75 -4.64
N THR A 138 -5.92 -5.53 -5.47
CA THR A 138 -7.19 -6.18 -5.08
C THR A 138 -7.00 -7.13 -3.89
N LEU A 139 -5.96 -7.97 -3.93
CA LEU A 139 -5.61 -8.87 -2.83
C LEU A 139 -5.29 -8.12 -1.53
N SER A 140 -4.69 -6.93 -1.62
CA SER A 140 -4.39 -6.13 -0.42
C SER A 140 -5.67 -5.67 0.28
N PHE A 141 -6.73 -5.32 -0.44
CA PHE A 141 -8.05 -5.01 0.17
C PHE A 141 -8.68 -6.23 0.82
N GLU A 142 -8.57 -7.41 0.22
CA GLU A 142 -9.07 -8.66 0.82
C GLU A 142 -8.35 -8.97 2.14
N ILE A 143 -7.02 -8.76 2.18
CA ILE A 143 -6.24 -8.91 3.42
C ILE A 143 -6.64 -7.82 4.42
N ALA A 144 -6.87 -6.59 3.97
CA ALA A 144 -7.32 -5.50 4.83
C ALA A 144 -8.70 -5.75 5.45
N ALA A 145 -9.57 -6.53 4.78
CA ALA A 145 -10.84 -6.93 5.35
C ALA A 145 -10.68 -7.81 6.61
N LEU A 146 -9.52 -8.45 6.81
CA LEU A 146 -9.23 -9.19 8.05
C LEU A 146 -9.06 -8.29 9.29
N PHE A 147 -9.05 -6.96 9.11
CA PHE A 147 -9.06 -5.98 10.21
C PHE A 147 -10.48 -5.57 10.66
N LEU A 148 -11.53 -5.92 9.90
CA LEU A 148 -12.93 -5.56 10.16
C LEU A 148 -13.67 -6.69 10.89
#